data_AF-A0A3P7M9U0-F1
#
_entry.id   AF-A0A3P7M9U0-F1
#
_cell.length_a   1.000
_cell.length_b   1.000
_cell.length_c   1.000
_cell.angle_alpha   90.00
_cell.angle_beta   90.00
_cell.angle_gamma   90.00
#
_symmetry.space_group_name_H-M   'P 1'
#
loop_
_entity.id
_entity.type
_entity.pdbx_description
1 polymer ?
#
loop_
_entity_poly.entity_id
_entity_poly.type
_entity_poly.pdbx_seq_one_letter_code
_entity_poly.pdbx_strand_id
1 'polypeptide(L)' 'MPLEDGFSQAMLKIWCGSTRRATLLNKLATDVHPPDMYRVNVVLSNQPEFAKAFNCPKRSPMHPEKTCTVW' A
#
# COMPACT_ATOMS: atom_id res chain seq x y z
N MET A 1 -9.27 -17.03 -9.79
CA MET A 1 -8.85 -15.91 -8.92
C MET A 1 -9.92 -14.82 -9.02
N PRO A 2 -10.45 -14.31 -7.90
CA PRO A 2 -11.32 -13.14 -7.88
C PRO A 2 -10.75 -11.98 -8.71
N LEU A 3 -11.61 -11.26 -9.43
CA LEU A 3 -11.21 -10.11 -10.26
C LEU A 3 -10.55 -8.98 -9.43
N GLU A 4 -10.96 -8.84 -8.16
CA GLU A 4 -10.42 -7.90 -7.16
C GLU A 4 -8.91 -8.10 -6.89
N ASP A 5 -8.44 -9.35 -6.93
CA ASP A 5 -7.04 -9.69 -6.66
C ASP A 5 -6.11 -9.21 -7.79
N GLY A 6 -6.66 -9.10 -9.01
CA GLY A 6 -5.92 -8.62 -10.18
C GLY A 6 -5.53 -7.14 -10.06
N PHE A 7 -6.43 -6.33 -9.49
CA PHE A 7 -6.15 -4.91 -9.26
C PHE A 7 -5.06 -4.71 -8.20
N SER A 8 -5.15 -5.41 -7.07
CA SER A 8 -4.14 -5.34 -6.00
C SER A 8 -2.75 -5.77 -6.51
N GLN A 9 -2.69 -6.81 -7.35
CA GLN A 9 -1.46 -7.24 -8.01
C GLN A 9 -0.91 -6.22 -9.01
N ALA A 10 -1.78 -5.50 -9.73
CA ALA A 10 -1.35 -4.44 -10.63
C ALA A 10 -0.73 -3.27 -9.85
N MET A 11 -1.34 -2.85 -8.72
CA MET A 11 -0.77 -1.81 -7.85
C MET A 11 0.63 -2.17 -7.36
N LEU A 12 0.83 -3.42 -6.91
CA LEU A 12 2.14 -3.92 -6.48
C LEU A 12 3.19 -3.79 -7.59
N LYS A 13 2.82 -4.11 -8.83
CA LYS A 13 3.73 -4.07 -9.98
C LYS A 13 4.06 -2.65 -10.45
N ILE A 14 3.06 -1.76 -10.49
CA ILE A 14 3.22 -0.38 -10.96
C ILE A 14 4.18 0.41 -10.07
N TRP A 15 4.11 0.20 -8.75
CA TRP A 15 4.93 0.92 -7.76
C TRP A 15 6.15 0.13 -7.30
N CYS A 16 6.52 -0.94 -8.00
CA CYS A 16 7.71 -1.72 -7.69
C CYS A 16 8.97 -0.92 -8.07
N GLY A 17 9.75 -0.52 -7.07
CA GLY A 17 10.96 0.26 -7.30
C GLY A 17 11.79 0.49 -6.04
N SER A 18 12.99 1.01 -6.23
CA SER A 18 13.89 1.42 -5.15
C SER A 18 14.48 2.79 -5.45
N THR A 19 14.63 3.61 -4.42
CA THR A 19 15.13 4.99 -4.52
C THR A 19 16.39 5.14 -3.68
N ARG A 20 17.40 5.83 -4.21
CA ARG A 20 18.64 6.14 -3.46
C ARG A 20 18.31 7.01 -2.24
N ARG A 21 19.02 6.80 -1.13
CA ARG A 21 18.77 7.52 0.14
C ARG A 21 18.74 9.04 -0.04
N ALA A 22 19.70 9.63 -0.76
CA ALA A 22 19.75 11.07 -0.99
C ALA A 22 18.50 11.58 -1.74
N THR A 23 18.07 10.86 -2.78
CA THR A 23 16.85 11.17 -3.54
C THR A 23 15.60 10.98 -2.67
N LEU A 24 15.54 9.95 -1.84
CA LEU A 24 14.42 9.74 -0.91
C LEU A 24 14.30 10.90 0.07
N LEU A 25 15.42 11.36 0.65
CA LEU A 25 15.43 12.50 1.56
C LEU A 25 14.98 13.79 0.88
N ASN A 26 15.42 14.03 -0.36
CA ASN A 26 14.95 15.18 -1.13
C ASN A 26 13.44 15.09 -1.40
N LYS A 27 12.95 13.93 -1.87
CA LYS A 27 11.52 13.70 -2.12
C LYS A 27 10.67 13.88 -0.86
N LEU A 28 11.13 13.39 0.30
CA LEU A 28 10.43 13.60 1.57
C LEU A 28 10.26 15.09 1.92
N ALA A 29 11.13 15.96 1.43
CA ALA A 29 11.06 17.40 1.68
C ALA A 29 10.30 18.18 0.59
N THR A 30 10.21 17.66 -0.64
CA THR A 30 9.73 18.44 -1.80
C THR A 30 8.58 17.80 -2.56
N ASP A 31 8.40 16.48 -2.50
CA ASP A 31 7.37 15.75 -3.21
C ASP A 31 6.09 15.72 -2.38
N VAL A 32 4.97 16.07 -3.01
CA VAL A 32 3.64 16.01 -2.39
C VAL A 32 3.12 14.57 -2.28
N HIS A 33 3.73 13.64 -3.01
CA HIS A 33 3.36 12.24 -2.97
C HIS A 33 4.15 11.47 -1.90
N PRO A 34 3.53 10.52 -1.20
CA PRO A 34 4.25 9.65 -0.30
C PRO A 34 5.16 8.68 -1.08
N PRO A 35 6.24 8.16 -0.45
CA PRO A 35 7.13 7.20 -1.11
C PRO A 35 6.37 5.96 -1.59
N ASP A 36 6.84 5.36 -2.69
CA ASP A 36 6.11 4.33 -3.45
C ASP A 36 5.62 3.15 -2.59
N MET A 37 6.44 2.68 -1.64
CA MET A 37 6.06 1.59 -0.72
C MET A 37 4.83 1.92 0.14
N TYR A 38 4.66 3.18 0.53
CA TYR A 38 3.50 3.62 1.31
C TYR A 38 2.26 3.80 0.45
N ARG A 39 2.42 4.13 -0.84
CA ARG A 39 1.31 4.19 -1.80
C ARG A 39 0.63 2.84 -1.98
N VAL A 40 1.36 1.75 -1.77
CA VAL A 40 0.82 0.38 -1.85
C VAL A 40 0.35 -0.08 -0.48
N ASN A 41 1.26 -0.13 0.51
CA ASN A 41 0.97 -0.78 1.78
C ASN A 41 -0.14 -0.08 2.56
N VAL A 42 -0.12 1.27 2.64
CA VAL A 42 -1.12 2.00 3.42
C VAL A 42 -2.49 1.90 2.76
N VAL A 43 -2.56 2.04 1.44
CA VAL A 43 -3.83 1.95 0.70
C VAL A 43 -4.43 0.56 0.87
N LEU A 44 -3.66 -0.52 0.59
CA LEU A 44 -4.16 -1.89 0.69
C LEU A 44 -4.48 -2.29 2.14
N SER A 45 -3.75 -1.78 3.14
CA SER A 45 -4.06 -2.05 4.56
C SER A 45 -5.40 -1.46 5.01
N ASN A 46 -5.92 -0.44 4.32
CA ASN A 46 -7.23 0.13 4.57
C ASN A 46 -8.37 -0.60 3.85
N GLN A 47 -8.09 -1.67 3.11
CA GLN A 47 -9.09 -2.45 2.35
C GLN A 47 -9.30 -3.81 3.02
N PRO A 48 -10.40 -4.02 3.76
CA PRO A 48 -10.71 -5.31 4.40
C PRO A 48 -10.77 -6.48 3.41
N GLU A 49 -11.18 -6.20 2.17
CA GLU A 49 -11.25 -7.16 1.07
C GLU A 49 -9.87 -7.72 0.73
N PHE A 50 -8.84 -6.87 0.73
CA PHE A 50 -7.45 -7.30 0.54
C PHE A 50 -7.01 -8.23 1.67
N ALA A 51 -7.26 -7.83 2.92
CA ALA A 51 -6.91 -8.66 4.07
C ALA A 51 -7.60 -10.04 4.02
N LYS A 52 -8.85 -10.09 3.56
CA LYS A 52 -9.60 -11.34 3.37
C LYS A 52 -9.02 -12.20 2.24
N ALA A 53 -8.76 -11.60 1.08
CA ALA A 53 -8.23 -12.32 -0.09
C ALA A 53 -6.86 -12.95 0.18
N PHE A 54 -6.01 -12.26 0.93
CA PHE A 54 -4.66 -12.73 1.28
C PHE A 54 -4.58 -13.39 2.67
N ASN A 55 -5.72 -13.67 3.31
CA ASN A 55 -5.80 -14.28 4.65
C ASN A 55 -4.90 -13.60 5.69
N CYS A 56 -4.82 -12.26 5.66
CA CYS A 56 -4.03 -11.49 6.61
C CYS A 56 -4.62 -11.61 8.03
N PRO A 57 -3.82 -12.04 9.04
CA PRO A 57 -4.28 -12.13 10.43
C PRO A 57 -4.76 -10.77 10.96
N LYS A 58 -5.77 -10.77 11.82
CA LYS A 58 -6.20 -9.53 12.51
C LYS A 58 -5.03 -8.90 13.25
N ARG A 59 -4.95 -7.56 13.24
CA ARG A 59 -3.88 -6.76 13.83
C ARG A 59 -2.50 -6.96 13.18
N SER A 60 -2.42 -7.65 12.05
CA SER A 60 -1.21 -7.63 11.22
C SER A 60 -1.05 -6.26 10.54
N PRO A 61 0.16 -5.91 10.06
CA PRO A 61 0.37 -4.62 9.38
C PRO A 61 -0.56 -4.38 8.17
N MET A 62 -0.99 -5.44 7.49
CA MET A 62 -1.89 -5.37 6.33
C MET A 62 -3.36 -5.65 6.69
N HIS A 63 -3.68 -5.79 7.98
CA HIS A 63 -5.03 -5.89 8.51
C HIS A 63 -5.09 -5.19 9.89
N PRO A 64 -4.84 -3.87 9.93
CA PRO A 64 -4.86 -3.10 11.16
C PRO A 64 -6.28 -3.02 11.74
N GLU A 65 -6.37 -2.81 13.05
CA GLU A 65 -7.66 -2.63 13.73
C GLU A 65 -8.30 -1.26 13.42
N LYS A 66 -7.47 -0.27 13.09
CA LYS A 66 -7.89 1.07 12.67
C LYS A 66 -7.64 1.23 11.19
N THR A 67 -8.71 1.43 10.42
CA THR A 67 -8.68 1.77 9.00
C THR A 67 -9.27 3.16 8.77
N CYS A 68 -8.90 3.79 7.67
CA CYS A 68 -9.39 5.10 7.24
C CYS A 68 -10.20 4.97 5.95
N THR A 69 -11.39 5.58 5.92
CA THR A 69 -12.23 5.73 4.71
C THR A 69 -12.69 7.17 4.65
N VAL A 70 -12.64 7.77 3.46
CA VAL A 70 -12.96 9.20 3.26
C VAL A 70 -14.13 9.38 2.31
N TRP A 71 -14.19 8.59 1.25
CA TRP A 71 -15.21 8.65 0.20
C TRP A 71 -16.29 7.60 0.44
#